data_AF-A0A7T1I5X6-F1
#
_entry.id   AF-A0A7T1I5X6-F1
#
_cell.length_a   1.000
_cell.length_b   1.000
_cell.length_c   1.000
_cell.angle_alpha   90.00
_cell.angle_beta   90.00
_cell.angle_gamma   90.00
#
_symmetry.space_group_name_H-M   'P 1'
#
loop_
_entity.id
_entity.type
_entity.pdbx_description
1 polymer ?
#
loop_
_entity_poly.entity_id
_entity_poly.type
_entity_poly.pdbx_seq_one_letter_code
_entity_poly.pdbx_strand_id
1 'polypeptide(L)'
;MSEPLTLSLGQKFELERMTRAIDATGDPQALRGLAKQLLQAWQSQKAATQWVMRQQLGAPSAFLGGMSTMPETSEPQGFDVL
;
A
#
# COMPACT_ATOMS: atom_id res chain seq x y z
N MET A 1 -5.40 21.50 -8.02
CA MET A 1 -4.47 20.96 -9.04
C MET A 1 -3.31 20.34 -8.27
N SER A 2 -3.23 19.02 -8.15
CA SER A 2 -2.11 18.38 -7.47
C SER A 2 -0.85 18.59 -8.30
N GLU A 3 0.22 19.14 -7.71
CA GLU A 3 1.48 19.33 -8.43
C GLU A 3 1.96 17.98 -8.99
N PRO A 4 2.42 17.94 -10.26
CA PRO A 4 2.99 16.73 -10.83
C PRO A 4 4.19 16.32 -9.97
N LEU A 5 4.25 15.05 -9.56
CA LEU A 5 5.43 14.50 -8.88
C LEU A 5 6.62 14.71 -9.80
N THR A 6 7.42 15.73 -9.48
CA THR A 6 8.58 16.09 -10.27
C THR A 6 9.69 15.14 -9.90
N LEU A 7 10.28 14.46 -10.89
CA LEU A 7 11.40 13.56 -10.64
C LEU A 7 12.55 14.33 -9.96
N SER A 8 13.13 13.74 -8.92
CA SER A 8 14.36 14.24 -8.31
C SER A 8 15.51 14.20 -9.32
N LEU A 9 16.59 14.95 -9.06
CA LEU A 9 17.77 14.95 -9.93
C LEU A 9 18.35 13.53 -10.11
N GLY A 10 18.45 12.76 -9.03
CA GLY A 10 18.91 11.37 -9.08
C GLY A 10 17.98 10.45 -9.90
N GLN A 11 16.66 10.62 -9.77
CA GLN A 11 15.69 9.86 -10.57
C GLN A 11 15.80 10.16 -12.07
N LYS A 12 16.12 11.41 -12.44
CA LYS A 12 16.37 11.79 -13.84
C LYS A 12 17.63 11.12 -14.39
N PHE A 13 18.71 11.04 -13.61
CA PHE A 13 19.92 10.33 -14.03
C PHE A 13 19.69 8.83 -14.23
N GLU A 14 18.96 8.17 -13.33
CA GLU A 14 18.63 6.76 -13.50
C GLU A 14 17.76 6.52 -14.73
N LEU A 15 16.81 7.42 -15.00
CA LEU A 15 15.99 7.39 -16.22
C LEU A 15 16.88 7.48 -17.46
N GLU A 16 17.79 8.45 -17.53
CA GLU A 16 18.74 8.62 -18.63
C GLU A 16 19.67 7.39 -18.82
N ARG A 17 20.12 6.79 -17.72
CA ARG A 17 20.95 5.58 -17.75
C ARG A 17 20.16 4.39 -18.32
N MET A 18 18.91 4.20 -17.89
CA MET A 18 18.07 3.12 -18.40
C MET A 18 17.67 3.34 -19.85
N THR A 19 17.34 4.57 -20.25
CA THR A 19 17.06 4.92 -21.66
C THR A 19 18.26 4.56 -22.55
N ARG A 20 19.48 4.97 -22.15
CA ARG A 20 20.68 4.60 -22.91
C ARG A 20 20.94 3.11 -22.99
N ALA A 21 20.64 2.35 -21.93
CA ALA A 21 20.77 0.90 -21.97
C ALA A 21 19.78 0.25 -22.95
N ILE A 22 18.55 0.78 -23.04
CA ILE A 22 17.55 0.33 -24.02
C ILE A 22 18.03 0.65 -25.44
N ASP A 23 18.47 1.88 -25.69
CA ASP A 23 18.92 2.31 -27.03
C ASP A 23 20.18 1.57 -27.50
N ALA A 24 21.07 1.20 -26.58
CA ALA A 24 22.25 0.40 -26.88
C ALA A 24 21.94 -1.11 -27.11
N THR A 25 20.71 -1.56 -26.81
CA THR A 25 20.32 -2.97 -26.99
C THR A 25 20.01 -3.26 -28.45
N GLY A 26 20.99 -3.79 -29.18
CA GLY A 26 20.84 -4.16 -30.59
C GLY A 26 20.22 -5.54 -30.84
N ASP A 27 20.13 -6.41 -29.82
CA ASP A 27 19.51 -7.73 -29.94
C ASP A 27 17.99 -7.64 -29.64
N PRO A 28 17.12 -7.96 -30.63
CA PRO A 28 15.68 -7.96 -30.43
C PRO A 28 15.19 -8.91 -29.31
N GLN A 29 15.90 -10.01 -29.06
CA GLN A 29 15.52 -10.95 -28.01
C GLN A 29 15.84 -10.39 -26.62
N ALA A 30 17.01 -9.78 -26.44
CA ALA A 30 17.34 -9.03 -25.22
C ALA A 30 16.34 -7.89 -24.97
N LEU A 31 15.97 -7.13 -25.99
CA LEU A 31 14.98 -6.06 -25.88
C LEU A 31 13.60 -6.60 -25.45
N ARG A 32 13.17 -7.73 -26.02
CA ARG A 32 11.94 -8.42 -25.60
C ARG A 32 12.01 -8.89 -24.16
N GLY A 33 13.18 -9.33 -23.69
CA GLY A 33 13.44 -9.67 -22.29
C GLY A 33 13.26 -8.46 -21.36
N LEU A 34 13.92 -7.35 -21.67
CA LEU A 34 13.81 -6.08 -20.93
C LEU A 34 12.35 -5.60 -20.86
N ALA A 35 11.63 -5.62 -21.97
CA ALA A 35 10.22 -5.21 -22.02
C ALA A 35 9.33 -6.05 -21.09
N LYS A 36 9.54 -7.38 -21.05
CA LYS A 36 8.80 -8.27 -20.13
C LYS A 36 9.11 -7.97 -18.66
N GLN A 37 10.38 -7.71 -18.34
CA GLN A 37 10.79 -7.37 -16.98
C GLN A 37 10.16 -6.03 -16.53
N LEU A 38 10.18 -5.02 -17.39
CA LEU A 38 9.50 -3.73 -17.16
C LEU A 38 8.01 -3.92 -16.91
N LEU A 39 7.33 -4.73 -17.73
CA LEU A 39 5.92 -5.03 -17.54
C LEU A 39 5.63 -5.70 -16.20
N GLN A 40 6.45 -6.67 -15.80
CA GLN A 40 6.31 -7.35 -14.51
C GLN A 40 6.50 -6.36 -13.35
N ALA A 41 7.57 -5.56 -13.39
CA ALA A 41 7.86 -4.56 -12.37
C ALA A 41 6.71 -3.55 -12.22
N TRP A 42 6.15 -3.09 -13.35
CA TRP A 42 4.99 -2.18 -13.35
C TRP A 42 3.77 -2.80 -12.68
N GLN A 43 3.43 -4.06 -12.98
CA GLN A 43 2.30 -4.74 -12.34
C GLN A 43 2.52 -4.92 -10.83
N SER A 44 3.74 -5.28 -10.43
CA SER A 44 4.11 -5.39 -9.00
C SER A 44 3.98 -4.05 -8.28
N GLN A 45 4.46 -2.96 -8.89
CA GLN A 45 4.32 -1.62 -8.31
C GLN A 45 2.84 -1.23 -8.17
N LYS A 46 2.03 -1.44 -9.20
CA LYS A 46 0.59 -1.18 -9.17
C LYS A 46 -0.10 -1.97 -8.05
N ALA A 47 0.21 -3.25 -7.91
CA ALA A 47 -0.34 -4.10 -6.85
C ALA A 47 0.05 -3.59 -5.45
N ALA A 48 1.31 -3.19 -5.26
CA ALA A 48 1.79 -2.61 -4.01
C ALA A 48 1.08 -1.29 -3.69
N THR A 49 0.96 -0.38 -4.66
CA THR A 49 0.22 0.88 -4.47
C THR A 49 -1.25 0.62 -4.12
N GLN A 50 -1.93 -0.30 -4.81
CA GLN A 50 -3.30 -0.69 -4.48
C GLN A 50 -3.43 -1.29 -3.09
N TRP A 51 -2.44 -2.09 -2.66
CA TRP A 51 -2.41 -2.65 -1.32
C TRP A 51 -2.26 -1.55 -0.25
N VAL A 52 -1.32 -0.61 -0.43
CA VAL A 52 -1.13 0.54 0.49
C VAL A 52 -2.40 1.39 0.57
N MET A 53 -3.01 1.72 -0.57
CA MET A 53 -4.26 2.49 -0.60
C MET A 53 -5.39 1.78 0.16
N ARG A 54 -5.56 0.47 -0.05
CA ARG A 54 -6.55 -0.33 0.70
C ARG A 54 -6.26 -0.34 2.20
N GLN A 55 -5.00 -0.40 2.61
CA GLN A 55 -4.64 -0.39 4.03
C GLN A 55 -4.88 0.98 4.68
N GLN A 56 -4.59 2.07 3.98
CA GLN A 56 -4.81 3.44 4.48
C GLN A 56 -6.29 3.84 4.52
N LEU A 57 -7.09 3.39 3.54
CA LEU A 57 -8.53 3.62 3.49
C LEU A 57 -9.35 2.60 4.28
N GLY A 58 -8.74 1.46 4.61
CA GLY A 58 -9.38 0.31 5.24
C GLY A 58 -9.10 0.17 6.73
N ALA A 59 -8.64 1.22 7.43
CA ALA A 59 -8.66 1.21 8.89
C ALA A 59 -10.13 1.36 9.33
N PRO A 60 -10.81 0.30 9.80
CA PRO A 60 -12.12 0.49 10.36
C PRO A 60 -11.93 1.24 11.68
N SER A 61 -12.67 2.34 11.85
CA SER A 61 -12.98 2.92 13.16
C SER A 61 -13.86 1.96 13.99
N ALA A 62 -13.47 0.69 14.09
CA ALA A 62 -14.14 -0.36 14.85
C ALA A 62 -13.63 -0.42 16.31
N PHE A 63 -13.03 0.67 16.83
CA PHE A 63 -12.56 0.75 18.21
C PHE A 63 -13.41 1.65 19.12
N LEU A 64 -14.51 2.25 18.63
CA LEU A 64 -15.32 3.21 19.41
C LEU A 64 -16.82 2.90 19.48
N GLY A 65 -17.23 1.64 19.29
CA GLY A 65 -18.65 1.24 19.35
C GLY A 65 -19.06 0.38 20.56
N GLY A 66 -18.12 -0.08 21.40
CA GLY A 66 -18.39 -1.11 22.42
C GLY A 66 -18.40 -0.65 23.87
N MET A 67 -18.13 0.62 24.18
CA MET A 67 -18.09 1.13 25.56
C MET A 67 -19.28 2.05 25.88
N SER A 68 -20.46 1.46 25.84
CA SER A 68 -21.71 1.97 26.40
C SER A 68 -22.55 0.70 26.59
N THR A 69 -22.81 0.16 27.77
CA THR A 69 -23.08 0.79 29.06
C THR A 69 -22.85 -0.27 30.15
N MET A 70 -22.05 0.03 31.17
CA MET A 70 -22.26 -0.60 32.48
C MET A 70 -23.47 0.11 33.11
N PRO A 71 -24.57 -0.58 33.43
CA PRO A 71 -25.45 -0.12 34.50
C PRO A 71 -24.81 -0.53 35.83
N GLU A 72 -24.34 0.49 36.54
CA GLU A 72 -24.08 0.48 37.97
C GLU A 72 -25.38 0.15 38.73
N THR A 73 -25.22 -0.64 39.81
CA THR A 73 -26.07 -0.74 41.02
C THR A 73 -27.54 -1.18 40.92
N SER A 74 -27.80 -2.41 41.39
CA SER A 74 -28.82 -2.67 42.43
C SER A 74 -28.45 -3.95 43.21
N GLU A 75 -28.50 -3.80 44.53
CA GLU A 75 -27.93 -4.62 45.60
C GLU A 75 -28.94 -5.69 46.11
N PRO A 76 -28.71 -6.33 47.28
CA PRO A 76 -28.28 -7.70 47.48
C PRO A 76 -29.43 -8.72 47.65
N GLN A 77 -29.25 -9.98 47.24
CA GLN A 77 -30.15 -11.06 47.66
C GLN A 77 -29.40 -12.21 48.33
N GLY A 78 -29.68 -12.35 49.63
CA GLY A 78 -29.96 -13.63 50.24
C GLY A 78 -28.79 -14.58 50.41
N PHE A 79 -28.00 -14.34 51.46
CA PHE A 79 -27.37 -15.42 52.21
C PHE A 79 -28.51 -16.32 52.74
N ASP A 80 -28.73 -17.49 52.14
CA ASP A 80 -29.49 -18.57 52.79
C ASP A 80 -28.52 -19.73 53.05
N VAL A 81 -28.16 -19.82 54.33
CA VAL A 81 -27.50 -20.96 54.95
C VAL A 81 -28.57 -22.00 55.22
N LEU A 82 -28.41 -23.21 54.65
CA LEU A 82 -28.61 -24.49 55.34
C LEU A 82 -27.99 -25.63 54.56
#